data_AF-A0A317LNL4-F1
#
_entry.id   AF-A0A317LNL4-F1
#
_cell.length_a   1.000
_cell.length_b   1.000
_cell.length_c   1.000
_cell.angle_alpha   90.00
_cell.angle_beta   90.00
_cell.angle_gamma   90.00
#
_symmetry.space_group_name_H-M   'P 1'
#
loop_
_entity.id
_entity.type
_entity.pdbx_description
1 polymer ?
#
loop_
_entity_poly.entity_id
_entity_poly.type
_entity_poly.pdbx_seq_one_letter_code
_entity_poly.pdbx_strand_id
1 'polypeptide(L)'
;MEHGLIPPPDLAKGRWSREAVSDLPDRVTGIVEVVGEHPGLGSGRAATRMGERTGLELIREDVQRLAELGLLRPVGTFRGHPVYPLEEIDAVTEERVASVVAERLDWIAQSLTHKEAAALLGCSRGMFEVTAERMGLLPGRLDRFSRADVELVGSELKP
;
A
#
# COMPACT_ATOMS: atom_id res chain seq x y z
N MET A 1 -12.02 14.29 6.88
CA MET A 1 -13.13 14.61 7.81
C MET A 1 -14.17 13.50 7.68
N GLU A 2 -13.82 12.27 8.07
CA GLU A 2 -14.57 11.06 7.64
C GLU A 2 -15.52 10.49 8.70
N HIS A 3 -15.54 11.05 9.92
CA HIS A 3 -16.35 10.51 11.02
C HIS A 3 -17.48 11.43 11.51
N GLY A 4 -17.67 12.62 10.92
CA GLY A 4 -18.68 13.59 11.36
C GLY A 4 -18.50 14.12 12.79
N LEU A 5 -17.38 13.82 13.44
CA LEU A 5 -17.10 14.15 14.84
C LEU A 5 -16.79 15.63 15.06
N ILE A 6 -16.25 16.29 14.03
CA ILE A 6 -15.99 17.73 14.01
C ILE A 6 -16.92 18.33 12.95
N PRO A 7 -17.69 19.38 13.27
CA PRO A 7 -18.58 20.03 12.30
C PRO A 7 -17.76 20.58 11.12
N PRO A 8 -18.35 20.65 9.91
CA PRO A 8 -17.67 21.28 8.78
C PRO A 8 -17.45 22.78 9.03
N PRO A 9 -16.46 23.40 8.38
CA PRO A 9 -16.24 24.84 8.49
C PRO A 9 -17.44 25.61 7.95
N ASP A 10 -17.98 26.53 8.75
CA ASP A 10 -19.15 27.36 8.45
C ASP A 10 -18.79 28.77 7.95
N LEU A 11 -17.50 29.13 7.96
CA LEU A 11 -16.98 30.41 7.46
C LEU A 11 -16.13 30.24 6.19
N ALA A 12 -15.96 31.36 5.48
CA ALA A 12 -15.16 31.44 4.26
C ALA A 12 -13.71 30.96 4.46
N LYS A 13 -13.13 30.40 3.39
CA LYS A 13 -11.76 29.84 3.37
C LYS A 13 -11.54 28.67 4.33
N GLY A 14 -12.59 27.91 4.64
CA GLY A 14 -12.49 26.71 5.48
C GLY A 14 -12.25 27.03 6.96
N ARG A 15 -12.77 28.16 7.44
CA ARG A 15 -12.68 28.56 8.86
C ARG A 15 -13.96 28.18 9.60
N TRP A 16 -13.84 28.05 10.91
CA TRP A 16 -14.97 27.87 11.82
C TRP A 16 -15.29 29.16 12.56
N SER A 17 -16.58 29.43 12.75
CA SER A 17 -17.04 30.40 13.74
C SER A 17 -16.76 29.91 15.15
N ARG A 18 -16.75 30.82 16.13
CA ARG A 18 -16.53 30.46 17.53
C ARG A 18 -17.67 29.58 18.04
N GLU A 19 -18.89 29.90 17.61
CA GLU A 19 -20.11 29.21 17.96
C GLU A 19 -20.06 27.75 17.48
N ALA A 20 -19.62 27.52 16.23
CA ALA A 20 -19.56 26.20 15.61
C ALA A 20 -18.57 25.22 16.28
N VAL A 21 -17.60 25.71 17.06
CA VAL A 21 -16.58 24.88 17.73
C VAL A 21 -16.57 25.05 19.23
N SER A 22 -17.55 25.75 19.78
CA SER A 22 -17.57 26.12 21.21
C SER A 22 -17.67 24.91 22.14
N ASP A 23 -18.31 23.84 21.69
CA ASP A 23 -18.49 22.57 22.40
C ASP A 23 -17.36 21.54 22.14
N LEU A 24 -16.47 21.79 21.17
CA LEU A 24 -15.40 20.86 20.82
C LEU A 24 -14.43 20.59 21.98
N PRO A 25 -13.99 21.59 22.78
CA PRO A 25 -13.12 21.34 23.94
C PRO A 25 -13.69 20.32 24.93
N ASP A 26 -15.00 20.35 25.15
CA ASP A 26 -15.69 19.44 26.09
C ASP A 26 -15.89 18.03 25.52
N ARG A 27 -15.77 17.90 24.19
CA ARG A 27 -15.94 16.66 23.44
C ARG A 27 -14.60 16.01 23.07
N VAL A 28 -13.47 16.62 23.42
CA VAL A 28 -12.13 16.12 23.05
C VAL A 28 -11.94 14.67 23.49
N THR A 29 -12.30 14.32 24.72
CA THR A 29 -12.14 12.94 25.22
C THR A 29 -12.93 11.95 24.38
N GLY A 30 -14.21 12.23 24.07
CA GLY A 30 -15.03 11.35 23.22
C GLY A 30 -14.56 11.32 21.75
N ILE A 31 -14.00 12.42 21.24
CA ILE A 31 -13.41 12.44 19.89
C ILE A 31 -12.12 11.60 19.85
N VAL A 32 -11.27 11.71 20.87
CA VAL A 32 -10.03 10.93 21.00
C VAL A 32 -10.31 9.46 21.21
N GLU A 33 -11.35 9.09 21.98
CA GLU A 33 -11.78 7.69 22.12
C GLU A 33 -12.22 7.08 20.78
N VAL A 34 -12.82 7.87 19.88
CA VAL A 34 -13.28 7.38 18.58
C VAL A 34 -12.19 7.41 17.51
N VAL A 35 -11.30 8.41 17.53
CA VAL A 35 -10.25 8.60 16.50
C VAL A 35 -8.91 7.99 16.89
N GLY A 36 -8.70 7.71 18.17
CA GLY A 36 -7.41 7.36 18.76
C GLY A 36 -6.51 8.57 19.00
N GLU A 37 -5.50 8.41 19.86
CA GLU A 37 -4.52 9.47 20.16
C GLU A 37 -3.49 9.68 19.04
N HIS A 38 -3.40 8.76 18.09
CA HIS A 38 -2.42 8.79 17.00
C HIS A 38 -3.13 8.85 15.64
N PRO A 39 -2.72 9.73 14.70
CA PRO A 39 -3.34 9.89 13.38
C PRO A 39 -3.16 8.69 12.41
N GLY A 40 -2.87 7.50 12.93
CA GLY A 40 -2.48 6.31 12.17
C GLY A 40 -1.08 6.40 11.56
N LEU A 41 -0.64 5.31 10.92
CA LEU A 41 0.61 5.23 10.19
C LEU A 41 0.35 4.94 8.71
N GLY A 42 1.03 5.68 7.83
CA GLY A 42 1.09 5.32 6.42
C GLY A 42 1.86 4.01 6.21
N SER A 43 1.61 3.34 5.07
CA SER A 43 2.15 2.01 4.74
C SER A 43 3.64 1.83 5.03
N GLY A 44 4.50 2.80 4.71
CA GLY A 44 5.94 2.70 4.96
C GLY A 44 6.30 2.67 6.45
N ARG A 45 5.68 3.55 7.26
CA ARG A 45 5.92 3.57 8.72
C ARG A 45 5.29 2.35 9.40
N ALA A 46 4.15 1.89 8.90
CA ALA A 46 3.54 0.64 9.36
C ALA A 46 4.45 -0.57 9.08
N ALA A 47 5.07 -0.64 7.90
CA ALA A 47 6.02 -1.69 7.55
C ALA A 47 7.23 -1.72 8.49
N THR A 48 7.84 -0.55 8.75
CA THR A 48 8.94 -0.44 9.72
C THR A 48 8.54 -0.96 11.10
N ARG A 49 7.39 -0.52 11.64
CA ARG A 49 6.91 -0.95 12.96
C ARG A 49 6.66 -2.46 13.04
N MET A 50 5.96 -3.02 12.05
CA MET A 50 5.71 -4.46 12.02
C MET A 50 7.01 -5.25 11.89
N GLY A 51 7.96 -4.77 11.09
CA GLY A 51 9.26 -5.39 10.92
C GLY A 51 10.10 -5.38 12.19
N GLU A 52 10.14 -4.25 12.91
CA GLU A 52 10.81 -4.16 14.22
C GLU A 52 10.24 -5.16 15.23
N ARG A 53 8.92 -5.38 15.21
CA ARG A 53 8.27 -6.32 16.12
C ARG A 53 8.48 -7.79 15.75
N THR A 54 8.42 -8.11 14.47
CA THR A 54 8.44 -9.50 13.97
C THR A 54 9.84 -9.97 13.58
N GLY A 55 10.80 -9.07 13.45
CA GLY A 55 12.12 -9.36 12.88
C GLY A 55 12.11 -9.60 11.37
N LEU A 56 10.97 -9.43 10.69
CA LEU A 56 10.83 -9.63 9.25
C LEU A 56 11.07 -8.33 8.48
N GLU A 57 11.65 -8.44 7.29
CA GLU A 57 11.81 -7.30 6.39
C GLU A 57 10.50 -7.06 5.61
N LEU A 58 9.72 -6.08 6.05
CA LEU A 58 8.52 -5.62 5.33
C LEU A 58 8.81 -4.38 4.49
N ILE A 59 8.12 -4.30 3.35
CA ILE A 59 8.03 -3.09 2.55
C ILE A 59 6.58 -2.55 2.55
N ARG A 60 6.39 -1.34 2.01
CA ARG A 60 5.06 -0.71 1.95
C ARG A 60 4.03 -1.59 1.20
N GLU A 61 4.44 -2.35 0.20
CA GLU A 61 3.58 -3.24 -0.59
C GLU A 61 3.09 -4.44 0.23
N ASP A 62 3.85 -4.87 1.24
CA ASP A 62 3.38 -5.93 2.15
C ASP A 62 2.23 -5.41 3.02
N VAL A 63 2.31 -4.16 3.47
CA VAL A 63 1.21 -3.51 4.22
C VAL A 63 -0.02 -3.27 3.34
N GLN A 64 0.18 -2.86 2.10
CA GLN A 64 -0.92 -2.74 1.14
C GLN A 64 -1.57 -4.09 0.88
N ARG A 65 -0.77 -5.16 0.76
CA ARG A 65 -1.28 -6.52 0.62
C ARG A 65 -2.08 -6.97 1.84
N LEU A 66 -1.62 -6.67 3.05
CA LEU A 66 -2.40 -6.92 4.27
C LEU A 66 -3.75 -6.19 4.26
N ALA A 67 -3.78 -4.95 3.76
CA ALA A 67 -5.02 -4.19 3.61
C ALA A 67 -5.96 -4.78 2.55
N GLU A 68 -5.44 -5.21 1.40
CA GLU A 68 -6.20 -5.92 0.36
C GLU A 68 -6.82 -7.22 0.88
N LEU A 69 -6.13 -7.92 1.79
CA LEU A 69 -6.63 -9.12 2.48
C LEU A 69 -7.64 -8.81 3.59
N GLY A 70 -7.95 -7.53 3.83
CA GLY A 70 -8.87 -7.09 4.88
C GLY A 70 -8.31 -7.16 6.30
N LEU A 71 -7.00 -7.36 6.45
CA LEU A 71 -6.33 -7.43 7.75
C LEU A 71 -5.98 -6.04 8.30
N LEU A 72 -6.06 -5.01 7.46
CA LEU A 72 -5.91 -3.62 7.84
C LEU A 72 -6.99 -2.78 7.14
N ARG A 73 -7.66 -1.94 7.92
CA ARG A 73 -8.66 -0.99 7.44
C ARG A 73 -8.09 0.42 7.54
N PRO A 74 -7.99 1.16 6.43
CA PRO A 74 -7.60 2.56 6.48
C PRO A 74 -8.56 3.38 7.35
N VAL A 75 -8.03 4.21 8.23
CA VAL A 75 -8.80 5.22 9.01
C VAL A 75 -8.84 6.58 8.31
N GLY A 76 -8.21 6.68 7.15
CA GLY A 76 -8.24 7.87 6.31
C GLY A 76 -7.11 7.87 5.29
N THR A 77 -6.82 9.05 4.76
CA THR A 77 -5.72 9.26 3.82
C THR A 77 -4.84 10.45 4.20
N PHE A 78 -3.55 10.33 3.92
CA PHE A 78 -2.56 11.40 4.01
C PHE A 78 -1.89 11.58 2.66
N ARG A 79 -2.05 12.76 2.04
CA ARG A 79 -1.57 13.06 0.67
C ARG A 79 -2.04 12.02 -0.36
N GLY A 80 -3.28 11.52 -0.21
CA GLY A 80 -3.86 10.51 -1.10
C GLY A 80 -3.44 9.06 -0.80
N HIS A 81 -2.60 8.83 0.22
CA HIS A 81 -2.18 7.49 0.62
C HIS A 81 -2.91 7.03 1.88
N PRO A 82 -3.33 5.75 1.99
CA PRO A 82 -4.02 5.25 3.16
C PRO A 82 -3.14 5.33 4.41
N VAL A 83 -3.78 5.66 5.54
CA VAL A 83 -3.21 5.58 6.89
C VAL A 83 -3.98 4.54 7.69
N TYR A 84 -3.25 3.74 8.47
CA TYR A 84 -3.80 2.61 9.22
C TYR A 84 -3.70 2.85 10.72
N PRO A 85 -4.68 2.41 11.51
CA PRO A 85 -4.67 2.55 12.96
C PRO A 85 -3.54 1.72 13.59
N LEU A 86 -2.97 2.21 14.70
CA LEU A 86 -1.88 1.53 15.38
C LEU A 86 -2.34 0.20 15.97
N GLU A 87 -3.57 0.15 16.49
CA GLU A 87 -4.15 -1.06 17.08
C GLU A 87 -4.33 -2.18 16.05
N GLU A 88 -4.74 -1.88 14.82
CA GLU A 88 -4.85 -2.91 13.78
C GLU A 88 -3.48 -3.31 13.25
N ILE A 89 -2.57 -2.35 13.05
CA ILE A 89 -1.16 -2.65 12.74
C ILE A 89 -0.60 -3.60 13.81
N ASP A 90 -0.92 -3.31 15.07
CA ASP A 90 -0.39 -4.07 16.17
C ASP A 90 -1.08 -5.43 16.38
N ALA A 91 -2.32 -5.57 15.93
CA ALA A 91 -3.08 -6.82 15.98
C ALA A 91 -2.69 -7.81 14.88
N VAL A 92 -2.03 -7.37 13.79
CA VAL A 92 -1.56 -8.30 12.74
C VAL A 92 -0.53 -9.26 13.34
N THR A 93 -0.91 -10.54 13.37
CA THR A 93 -0.07 -11.63 13.89
C THR A 93 1.18 -11.83 13.04
N GLU A 94 2.27 -12.28 13.66
CA GLU A 94 3.51 -12.63 12.98
C GLU A 94 3.31 -13.64 11.83
N GLU A 95 2.45 -14.64 12.00
CA GLU A 95 2.12 -15.62 10.94
C GLU A 95 1.58 -14.96 9.67
N ARG A 96 0.68 -13.98 9.82
CA ARG A 96 0.13 -13.24 8.68
C ARG A 96 1.16 -12.35 8.02
N VAL A 97 2.01 -11.71 8.80
CA VAL A 97 3.14 -10.95 8.28
C VAL A 97 4.09 -11.86 7.48
N ALA A 98 4.49 -12.99 8.07
CA ALA A 98 5.36 -13.97 7.43
C ALA A 98 4.77 -14.51 6.13
N SER A 99 3.47 -14.81 6.11
CA SER A 99 2.76 -15.27 4.91
C SER A 99 2.82 -14.25 3.76
N VAL A 100 2.62 -12.96 4.04
CA VAL A 100 2.66 -11.91 3.00
C VAL A 100 4.09 -11.67 2.51
N VAL A 101 5.07 -11.69 3.41
CA VAL A 101 6.49 -11.58 3.04
C VAL A 101 6.91 -12.77 2.17
N ALA A 102 6.51 -13.99 2.54
CA ALA A 102 6.77 -15.19 1.74
C ALA A 102 6.12 -15.08 0.35
N GLU A 103 4.86 -14.66 0.25
CA GLU A 103 4.18 -14.42 -1.04
C GLU A 103 4.96 -13.42 -1.91
N ARG A 104 5.47 -12.33 -1.32
CA ARG A 104 6.31 -11.35 -2.02
C ARG A 104 7.60 -11.97 -2.53
N LEU A 105 8.30 -12.74 -1.70
CA LEU A 105 9.58 -13.36 -2.06
C LEU A 105 9.41 -14.41 -3.17
N ASP A 106 8.35 -15.23 -3.09
CA ASP A 106 7.99 -16.20 -4.12
C ASP A 106 7.67 -15.50 -5.44
N TRP A 107 6.91 -14.40 -5.40
CA TRP A 107 6.66 -13.58 -6.59
C TRP A 107 7.96 -13.04 -7.18
N ILE A 108 8.86 -12.49 -6.36
CA ILE A 108 10.16 -11.97 -6.84
C ILE A 108 10.98 -13.07 -7.51
N ALA A 109 11.00 -14.29 -6.95
CA ALA A 109 11.73 -15.43 -7.51
C ALA A 109 11.19 -15.87 -8.89
N GLN A 110 9.88 -15.71 -9.11
CA GLN A 110 9.17 -16.14 -10.33
C GLN A 110 8.89 -15.01 -11.33
N SER A 111 9.35 -13.78 -11.04
CA SER A 111 9.10 -12.61 -11.86
C SER A 111 10.39 -11.90 -12.24
N LEU A 112 10.29 -11.00 -13.23
CA LEU A 112 11.40 -10.30 -13.83
C LEU A 112 11.14 -8.79 -13.76
N THR A 113 12.15 -8.02 -13.43
CA THR A 113 12.14 -6.58 -13.73
C THR A 113 12.12 -6.36 -15.25
N HIS A 114 11.75 -5.17 -15.69
CA HIS A 114 11.89 -4.73 -17.09
C HIS A 114 13.27 -5.04 -17.68
N LYS A 115 14.34 -4.85 -16.90
CA LYS A 115 15.72 -5.11 -17.35
C LYS A 115 15.99 -6.61 -17.52
N GLU A 116 15.56 -7.43 -16.56
CA GLU A 116 15.75 -8.88 -16.61
C GLU A 116 14.93 -9.51 -17.73
N ALA A 117 13.69 -9.05 -17.93
CA ALA A 117 12.83 -9.49 -19.01
C ALA A 117 13.41 -9.14 -20.40
N ALA A 118 13.89 -7.91 -20.58
CA ALA A 118 14.58 -7.52 -21.80
C ALA A 118 15.83 -8.37 -22.07
N ALA A 119 16.63 -8.62 -21.02
CA ALA A 119 17.80 -9.49 -21.14
C ALA A 119 17.43 -10.92 -21.51
N LEU A 120 16.33 -11.46 -20.96
CA LEU A 120 15.83 -12.79 -21.28
C LEU A 120 15.40 -12.92 -22.75
N LEU A 121 14.82 -11.86 -23.30
CA LEU A 121 14.44 -11.80 -24.73
C LEU A 121 15.61 -11.40 -25.65
N GLY A 122 16.79 -11.11 -25.11
CA GLY A 122 17.96 -10.67 -25.88
C GLY A 122 17.79 -9.30 -26.53
N CYS A 123 16.95 -8.43 -25.96
CA CYS A 123 16.63 -7.11 -26.52
C CYS A 123 16.97 -5.95 -25.57
N SER A 124 16.85 -4.72 -26.07
CA SER A 124 16.99 -3.52 -25.23
C SER A 124 15.73 -3.32 -24.37
N ARG A 125 15.88 -2.64 -23.23
CA ARG A 125 14.76 -2.34 -22.33
C ARG A 125 13.60 -1.63 -23.05
N GLY A 126 13.89 -0.60 -23.85
CA GLY A 126 12.85 0.12 -24.59
C GLY A 126 12.16 -0.74 -25.64
N MET A 127 12.88 -1.66 -26.29
CA MET A 127 12.25 -2.62 -27.20
C MET A 127 11.34 -3.59 -26.45
N PHE A 128 11.77 -4.06 -25.27
CA PHE A 128 10.93 -4.88 -24.41
C PHE A 128 9.66 -4.15 -23.99
N GLU A 129 9.74 -2.90 -23.52
CA GLU A 129 8.57 -2.10 -23.12
C GLU A 129 7.55 -1.99 -24.27
N VAL A 130 8.00 -1.69 -25.49
CA VAL A 130 7.14 -1.64 -26.69
C VAL A 130 6.57 -3.02 -27.03
N THR A 131 7.35 -4.08 -26.87
CA THR A 131 6.90 -5.46 -27.12
C THR A 131 5.84 -5.88 -26.10
N ALA A 132 6.08 -5.60 -24.82
CA ALA A 132 5.15 -5.88 -23.74
C ALA A 132 3.82 -5.17 -23.97
N GLU A 133 3.84 -3.88 -24.33
CA GLU A 133 2.63 -3.13 -24.68
C GLU A 133 1.89 -3.75 -25.87
N ARG A 134 2.60 -4.10 -26.95
CA ARG A 134 1.99 -4.73 -28.14
C ARG A 134 1.38 -6.10 -27.86
N MET A 135 2.01 -6.87 -26.98
CA MET A 135 1.56 -8.21 -26.60
C MET A 135 0.57 -8.20 -25.42
N GLY A 136 0.21 -7.02 -24.89
CA GLY A 136 -0.67 -6.89 -23.74
C GLY A 136 -0.09 -7.44 -22.44
N LEU A 137 1.24 -7.57 -22.35
CA LEU A 137 1.94 -8.02 -21.15
C LEU A 137 1.96 -6.88 -20.12
N LEU A 138 1.20 -7.05 -19.04
CA LEU A 138 1.10 -6.06 -17.98
C LEU A 138 2.05 -6.39 -16.81
N PRO A 139 2.70 -5.38 -16.20
CA PRO A 139 3.45 -5.60 -14.98
C PRO A 139 2.49 -5.91 -13.82
N GLY A 140 2.88 -6.88 -13.01
CA GLY A 140 2.24 -7.22 -11.74
C GLY A 140 2.82 -6.41 -10.57
N ARG A 141 2.78 -7.03 -9.38
CA ARG A 141 3.32 -6.42 -8.15
C ARG A 141 4.79 -6.02 -8.33
N LEU A 142 5.17 -4.90 -7.72
CA LEU A 142 6.54 -4.35 -7.74
C LEU A 142 7.05 -3.98 -9.15
N ASP A 143 6.15 -3.71 -10.10
CA ASP A 143 6.51 -3.40 -11.49
C ASP A 143 7.37 -4.52 -12.14
N ARG A 144 7.00 -5.78 -11.83
CA ARG A 144 7.65 -6.98 -12.34
C ARG A 144 6.70 -7.78 -13.21
N PHE A 145 7.24 -8.52 -14.18
CA PHE A 145 6.51 -9.37 -15.10
C PHE A 145 6.66 -10.83 -14.71
N SER A 146 5.60 -11.63 -14.88
CA SER A 146 5.69 -13.09 -14.77
C SER A 146 6.78 -13.61 -15.71
N ARG A 147 7.73 -14.41 -15.19
CA ARG A 147 8.76 -15.04 -16.02
C ARG A 147 8.13 -15.92 -17.10
N ALA A 148 7.12 -16.70 -16.73
CA ALA A 148 6.44 -17.60 -17.65
C ALA A 148 5.79 -16.83 -18.82
N ASP A 149 5.17 -15.69 -18.54
CA ASP A 149 4.52 -14.88 -19.58
C ASP A 149 5.57 -14.23 -20.52
N VAL A 150 6.70 -13.79 -19.97
CA VAL A 150 7.82 -13.27 -20.79
C VAL A 150 8.41 -14.38 -21.66
N GLU A 151 8.58 -15.58 -21.13
CA GLU A 151 9.08 -16.74 -21.90
C GLU A 151 8.10 -17.14 -23.01
N LEU A 152 6.79 -17.10 -22.75
CA LEU A 152 5.76 -17.33 -23.75
C LEU A 152 5.86 -16.32 -24.89
N VAL A 153 5.92 -15.01 -24.59
CA VAL A 153 6.12 -13.96 -25.60
C VAL A 153 7.42 -14.20 -26.39
N GLY A 154 8.51 -14.57 -25.71
CA GLY A 154 9.77 -14.89 -26.37
C GLY A 154 9.70 -16.08 -27.31
N SER A 155 8.82 -17.05 -27.04
CA SER A 155 8.57 -18.18 -27.93
C SER A 155 7.77 -17.79 -29.17
N GLU A 156 6.82 -16.88 -29.05
CA GLU A 156 6.00 -16.37 -30.16
C GLU A 156 6.79 -15.46 -31.12
N LEU A 157 7.86 -14.82 -30.62
CA LEU A 157 8.74 -13.96 -31.42
C LEU A 157 9.79 -14.74 -32.24
N LYS A 158 9.99 -16.03 -31.96
CA LYS A 158 10.91 -16.88 -32.73
C LYS A 158 10.16 -17.49 -33.92
N PRO A 159 10.60 -17.22 -35.17
CA PRO A 159 9.95 -17.72 -36.38
C PRO A 159 10.11 -19.23 -36.59
#